data_AF-A0A0F9IUY0-F1
#
_entry.id   AF-A0A0F9IUY0-F1
#
_cell.length_a   1.000
_cell.length_b   1.000
_cell.length_c   1.000
_cell.angle_alpha   90.00
_cell.angle_beta   90.00
_cell.angle_gamma   90.00
#
_symmetry.space_group_name_H-M   'P 1'
#
loop_
_entity.id
_entity.type
_entity.pdbx_description
1 polymer ?
#
loop_
_entity_poly.entity_id
_entity_poly.type
_entity_poly.pdbx_seq_one_letter_code
_entity_poly.pdbx_strand_id
1 'polypeptide(L)'
;MHEVIENSVIKPLAYGEISTTCPCCGHVSYSTTGLISFDYWKGLVFKEDKRVCLEPMEADLLKILLDRWPKICSREKLLVGLYGGNYCERVSSDNVGVLISKLRHKIKVFDIEIKNIKRRGWLLIKKSTERRLN
;
A
#
# COMPACT_ATOMS: atom_id res chain seq x y z
N MET A 1 -4.46 8.02 -41.56
CA MET A 1 -3.20 8.17 -40.80
C MET A 1 -3.60 8.46 -39.36
N HIS A 2 -3.61 7.44 -38.50
CA HIS A 2 -3.93 7.60 -37.09
C HIS A 2 -2.60 7.75 -36.34
N GLU A 3 -2.36 8.94 -35.80
CA GLU A 3 -1.18 9.22 -35.00
C GLU A 3 -1.26 8.49 -33.66
N VAL A 4 -0.18 7.76 -33.40
CA VAL A 4 0.12 7.04 -32.17
C VAL A 4 0.51 8.09 -31.12
N ILE A 5 -0.26 8.20 -30.04
CA ILE A 5 0.14 9.03 -28.89
C ILE A 5 1.09 8.18 -28.03
N GLU A 6 2.38 8.30 -28.31
CA GLU A 6 3.45 7.81 -27.45
C GLU A 6 3.73 8.81 -26.30
N ASN A 7 4.22 8.24 -25.20
CA ASN A 7 5.09 8.85 -24.18
C ASN A 7 4.41 9.54 -22.99
N SER A 8 3.95 8.71 -22.04
CA SER A 8 3.89 9.06 -20.62
C SER A 8 5.28 9.46 -20.11
N VAL A 9 5.49 10.75 -19.85
CA VAL A 9 6.77 11.30 -19.37
C VAL A 9 6.98 10.92 -17.91
N ILE A 10 7.88 9.97 -17.69
CA ILE A 10 8.36 9.57 -16.36
C ILE A 10 9.30 10.66 -15.84
N LYS A 11 8.87 11.44 -14.85
CA LYS A 11 9.77 12.37 -14.13
C LYS A 11 10.22 11.73 -12.81
N PRO A 12 11.52 11.51 -12.60
CA PRO A 12 12.03 10.99 -11.34
C PRO A 12 12.06 12.12 -10.30
N LEU A 13 11.33 11.94 -9.19
CA LEU A 13 11.53 12.70 -7.96
C LEU A 13 12.39 11.85 -7.00
N ALA A 14 13.10 12.53 -6.10
CA ALA A 14 14.35 12.13 -5.46
C ALA A 14 14.35 10.84 -4.58
N TYR A 15 13.30 10.03 -4.61
CA TYR A 15 13.20 8.79 -3.82
C TYR A 15 12.47 7.65 -4.56
N GLY A 16 12.91 7.27 -5.76
CA GLY A 16 12.43 6.03 -6.41
C GLY A 16 10.90 5.95 -6.65
N GLU A 17 10.22 7.09 -6.57
CA GLU A 17 8.78 7.21 -6.81
C GLU A 17 8.56 7.24 -8.31
N ILE A 18 7.96 6.18 -8.85
CA ILE A 18 7.52 6.15 -10.23
C ILE A 18 6.11 6.73 -10.23
N SER A 19 5.98 7.96 -10.74
CA SER A 19 4.69 8.60 -10.96
C SER A 19 4.11 8.10 -12.28
N THR A 20 2.92 7.51 -12.22
CA THR A 20 2.15 7.14 -13.41
C THR A 20 0.86 7.95 -13.43
N THR A 21 0.67 8.78 -14.44
CA THR A 21 -0.57 9.54 -14.60
C THR A 21 -1.67 8.65 -15.16
N CYS A 22 -2.85 8.64 -14.53
CA CYS A 22 -4.00 7.92 -15.10
C CYS A 22 -4.36 8.57 -16.45
N PRO A 23 -4.43 7.81 -17.55
CA PRO A 23 -4.89 8.34 -18.83
C PRO A 23 -6.36 8.79 -18.80
N CYS A 24 -7.12 8.38 -17.76
CA CYS A 24 -8.52 8.68 -17.58
C CYS A 24 -8.82 10.08 -17.01
N CYS A 25 -7.96 10.59 -16.12
CA CYS A 25 -8.25 11.80 -15.34
C CYS A 25 -7.02 12.69 -15.09
N GLY A 26 -5.86 12.33 -15.66
CA GLY A 26 -4.61 13.07 -15.44
C GLY A 26 -4.05 12.98 -14.03
N HIS A 27 -4.67 12.20 -13.14
CA HIS A 27 -4.24 12.11 -11.74
C HIS A 27 -2.96 11.30 -11.61
N VAL A 28 -2.01 11.79 -10.80
CA VAL A 28 -0.74 11.13 -10.57
C VAL A 28 -0.93 9.99 -9.55
N SER A 29 -0.72 8.75 -10.00
CA SER A 29 -0.64 7.57 -9.14
C SER A 29 0.81 7.40 -8.70
N TYR A 30 1.03 7.32 -7.39
CA TYR A 30 2.35 7.14 -6.82
C TYR A 30 2.58 5.66 -6.56
N SER A 31 3.55 5.05 -7.26
CA SER A 31 4.10 3.75 -6.86
C SER A 31 5.27 4.02 -5.92
N THR A 32 5.04 3.94 -4.61
CA THR A 32 6.06 4.28 -3.61
C THR A 32 7.18 3.24 -3.52
N THR A 33 6.98 2.00 -4.00
CA THR A 33 7.93 0.90 -3.73
C THR A 33 8.08 -0.16 -4.82
N GLY A 34 7.38 -0.04 -5.96
CA GLY A 34 7.38 -1.08 -7.01
C GLY A 34 6.81 -2.43 -6.56
N LEU A 35 6.25 -2.50 -5.35
CA LEU A 35 5.62 -3.70 -4.79
C LEU A 35 4.19 -3.86 -5.29
N ILE A 36 3.43 -2.76 -5.28
CA ILE A 36 2.04 -2.63 -5.72
C ILE A 36 1.83 -1.19 -6.20
N SER A 37 0.93 -1.02 -7.17
CA SER A 37 0.43 0.29 -7.57
C SER A 37 -0.87 0.58 -6.83
N PHE A 38 -1.07 1.84 -6.46
CA PHE A 38 -2.16 2.24 -5.59
C PHE A 38 -2.83 3.51 -6.09
N ASP A 39 -4.12 3.40 -6.41
CA ASP A 39 -5.00 4.52 -6.71
C ASP A 39 -5.80 4.86 -5.45
N TYR A 40 -5.34 5.90 -4.75
CA TYR A 40 -5.92 6.34 -3.48
C TYR A 40 -7.37 6.81 -3.62
N TRP A 41 -7.72 7.46 -4.73
CA TRP A 41 -9.06 8.03 -4.92
C TRP A 41 -10.11 6.96 -5.09
N LYS A 42 -9.76 5.87 -5.75
CA LYS A 42 -10.66 4.73 -5.96
C LYS A 42 -10.54 3.66 -4.88
N GLY A 43 -9.56 3.79 -3.97
CA GLY A 43 -9.21 2.73 -3.03
C GLY A 43 -8.77 1.44 -3.75
N LEU A 44 -8.19 1.55 -4.95
CA LEU A 44 -7.82 0.39 -5.77
C LEU A 44 -6.33 0.12 -5.66
N VAL A 45 -6.00 -1.10 -5.25
CA VAL A 45 -4.64 -1.64 -5.32
C VAL A 45 -4.57 -2.56 -6.52
N PHE A 46 -3.57 -2.38 -7.37
CA PHE A 46 -3.33 -3.22 -8.52
C PHE A 46 -1.87 -3.65 -8.61
N LYS A 47 -1.67 -4.88 -9.05
CA LYS A 47 -0.36 -5.46 -9.34
C LYS A 47 -0.53 -6.43 -10.48
N GLU A 48 0.19 -6.21 -11.57
CA GLU A 48 0.06 -7.02 -12.79
C GLU A 48 -1.42 -7.07 -13.21
N ASP A 49 -2.02 -8.27 -13.29
CA ASP A 49 -3.42 -8.49 -13.68
C ASP A 49 -4.39 -8.58 -12.47
N LYS A 50 -3.89 -8.40 -11.25
CA LYS A 50 -4.70 -8.51 -10.03
C LYS A 50 -5.09 -7.14 -9.53
N ARG A 51 -6.37 -6.99 -9.18
CA ARG A 51 -6.95 -5.78 -8.59
C ARG A 51 -7.75 -6.10 -7.33
N VAL A 52 -7.62 -5.27 -6.31
CA VAL A 52 -8.35 -5.39 -5.05
C VAL A 52 -8.85 -4.02 -4.63
N CYS A 53 -10.12 -3.97 -4.21
CA CYS A 53 -10.73 -2.78 -3.64
C CYS A 53 -10.56 -2.78 -2.11
N LEU A 54 -9.98 -1.70 -1.61
CA LEU A 54 -9.79 -1.45 -0.19
C LEU A 54 -10.81 -0.42 0.30
N GLU A 55 -11.26 -0.59 1.54
CA GLU A 55 -12.00 0.45 2.23
C GLU A 55 -11.07 1.63 2.56
N PRO A 56 -11.57 2.87 2.73
CA PRO A 56 -10.74 4.04 2.97
C PRO A 56 -9.70 3.86 4.10
N MET A 57 -10.13 3.31 5.24
CA MET A 57 -9.26 3.03 6.39
C MET A 57 -8.19 1.97 6.09
N GLU A 58 -8.51 0.97 5.26
CA GLU A 58 -7.54 -0.05 4.84
C GLU A 58 -6.53 0.52 3.84
N ALA A 59 -7.01 1.40 2.96
CA ALA A 59 -6.22 2.17 2.01
C ALA A 59 -5.20 3.06 2.73
N ASP A 60 -5.64 3.83 3.73
CA ASP A 60 -4.76 4.65 4.57
C ASP A 60 -3.74 3.80 5.33
N LEU A 61 -4.19 2.68 5.92
CA LEU A 61 -3.32 1.75 6.63
C LEU A 61 -2.22 1.20 5.72
N LEU A 62 -2.59 0.77 4.51
CA LEU A 62 -1.65 0.24 3.53
C LEU A 62 -0.66 1.31 3.08
N LYS A 63 -1.12 2.55 2.84
CA LYS A 63 -0.26 3.69 2.49
C LYS A 63 0.80 3.92 3.56
N ILE A 64 0.41 3.99 4.83
CA ILE A 64 1.34 4.18 5.95
C ILE A 64 2.38 3.05 6.00
N LEU A 65 1.98 1.81 5.74
CA LEU A 65 2.89 0.66 5.71
C LEU A 65 3.85 0.71 4.52
N LEU A 66 3.39 1.14 3.34
CA LEU A 66 4.21 1.30 2.13
C LEU A 66 5.24 2.43 2.29
N ASP A 67 4.82 3.59 2.79
CA ASP A 67 5.69 4.76 3.02
C ASP A 67 6.83 4.45 4.01
N ARG A 68 6.63 3.44 4.88
CA ARG A 68 7.62 2.99 5.86
C ARG A 68 8.40 1.77 5.44
N TRP A 69 8.07 1.12 4.33
CA TRP A 69 8.77 -0.07 3.87
C TRP A 69 10.24 0.26 3.53
N PRO A 70 11.22 -0.61 3.87
CA PRO A 70 11.12 -1.94 4.51
C PRO A 70 11.28 -1.91 6.04
N LYS A 71 10.91 -0.81 6.72
CA LYS A 71 11.06 -0.65 8.17
C LYS A 71 9.80 -1.09 8.93
N ILE A 72 9.99 -1.41 10.22
CA ILE A 72 8.87 -1.73 11.13
C ILE A 72 8.06 -0.46 11.40
N CYS A 73 6.74 -0.56 11.24
CA CYS A 73 5.80 0.47 11.64
C CYS A 73 5.28 0.19 13.06
N SER A 74 5.52 1.12 14.00
CA SER A 74 5.05 0.98 15.38
C SER A 74 3.55 1.20 15.47
N ARG A 75 2.96 0.73 16.57
CA ARG A 75 1.52 0.89 16.81
C ARG A 75 1.14 2.36 16.94
N GLU A 76 1.93 3.17 17.64
CA GLU A 76 1.61 4.60 17.79
C GLU A 76 1.62 5.30 16.44
N LYS A 77 2.56 4.96 15.55
CA LYS A 77 2.62 5.55 14.21
C LYS A 77 1.40 5.19 13.36
N LEU A 78 0.91 3.96 13.44
CA LEU A 78 -0.33 3.56 12.76
C LEU A 78 -1.53 4.32 13.32
N LEU A 79 -1.62 4.45 14.64
CA LEU A 79 -2.73 5.16 15.30
C LEU A 79 -2.75 6.64 14.93
N VAL A 80 -1.60 7.31 15.02
CA VAL A 80 -1.45 8.72 14.62
C VAL A 80 -1.71 8.90 13.13
N GLY A 81 -1.25 7.97 12.28
CA GLY A 81 -1.47 8.06 10.84
C GLY A 81 -2.93 7.85 10.42
N LEU A 82 -3.67 6.95 11.10
CA LEU A 82 -5.06 6.63 10.78
C LEU A 82 -6.08 7.59 11.40
N TYR A 83 -5.86 7.97 12.65
CA TYR A 83 -6.85 8.71 13.45
C TYR A 83 -6.40 10.13 13.82
N GLY A 84 -5.17 10.52 13.46
CA GLY A 84 -4.59 11.80 13.83
C GLY A 84 -4.12 11.85 15.29
N GLY A 85 -3.88 13.06 15.82
CA GLY A 85 -3.34 13.26 17.17
C GLY A 85 -4.33 13.06 18.34
N ASN A 86 -5.63 12.96 18.05
CA ASN A 86 -6.70 12.94 19.07
C ASN A 86 -7.34 11.56 19.26
N TYR A 87 -6.60 10.48 18.99
CA TYR A 87 -7.15 9.13 19.07
C TYR A 87 -7.36 8.67 20.52
N CYS A 88 -8.47 7.98 20.79
CA CYS A 88 -8.67 7.27 22.05
C CYS A 88 -7.88 5.96 22.02
N GLU A 89 -6.83 5.84 22.84
CA GLU A 89 -5.84 4.74 22.78
C GLU A 89 -6.47 3.33 22.87
N ARG A 90 -7.47 3.14 23.75
CA ARG A 90 -8.12 1.83 23.97
C ARG A 90 -8.92 1.36 22.76
N VAL A 91 -9.89 2.16 22.29
CA VAL A 91 -10.78 1.77 21.18
C VAL A 91 -10.01 1.68 19.86
N SER A 92 -9.08 2.61 19.64
CA SER A 92 -8.31 2.67 18.40
C SER A 92 -7.31 1.51 18.30
N SER A 93 -6.80 1.00 19.43
CA SER A 93 -5.88 -0.13 19.47
C SER A 93 -6.46 -1.40 18.87
N ASP A 94 -7.64 -1.81 19.31
CA ASP A 94 -8.25 -3.08 18.88
C ASP A 94 -8.68 -2.99 17.42
N ASN A 95 -9.16 -1.82 17.01
CA ASN A 95 -9.53 -1.54 15.62
C ASN A 95 -8.34 -1.70 14.65
N VAL A 96 -7.12 -1.28 15.02
CA VAL A 96 -5.93 -1.50 14.18
C VAL A 96 -5.67 -2.99 13.95
N GLY A 97 -5.86 -3.83 14.97
CA GLY A 97 -5.69 -5.28 14.83
C GLY A 97 -6.69 -5.91 13.85
N VAL A 98 -7.94 -5.45 13.90
CA VAL A 98 -9.01 -5.87 12.97
C VAL A 98 -8.70 -5.40 11.56
N LEU A 99 -8.32 -4.13 11.38
CA LEU A 99 -7.96 -3.56 10.07
C LEU A 99 -6.78 -4.30 9.44
N ILE A 100 -5.72 -4.58 10.22
CA ILE A 100 -4.58 -5.38 9.74
C ILE A 100 -5.03 -6.77 9.30
N SER A 101 -5.94 -7.41 10.05
CA SER A 101 -6.43 -8.75 9.74
C SER A 101 -7.25 -8.77 8.45
N LYS A 102 -8.14 -7.78 8.25
CA LYS A 102 -8.88 -7.60 6.99
C LYS A 102 -7.95 -7.30 5.82
N LEU A 103 -7.03 -6.35 6.00
CA LEU A 103 -6.05 -5.96 4.98
C LEU A 103 -5.20 -7.16 4.55
N ARG A 104 -4.71 -7.97 5.50
CA ARG A 104 -3.95 -9.20 5.21
C ARG A 104 -4.72 -10.16 4.31
N HIS A 105 -6.02 -10.32 4.52
CA HIS A 105 -6.85 -11.20 3.70
C HIS A 105 -6.96 -10.67 2.27
N LYS A 106 -7.19 -9.36 2.12
CA LYS A 106 -7.31 -8.67 0.84
C LYS A 106 -6.02 -8.66 0.04
N ILE A 107 -4.87 -8.40 0.68
CA ILE A 107 -3.58 -8.31 -0.02
C ILE A 107 -2.89 -9.66 -0.22
N LYS A 108 -3.45 -10.76 0.30
CA LYS A 108 -2.88 -12.12 0.14
C LYS A 108 -2.72 -12.54 -1.32
N VAL A 109 -3.52 -11.95 -2.21
CA VAL A 109 -3.45 -12.18 -3.66
C VAL A 109 -2.17 -11.62 -4.28
N PHE A 110 -1.52 -10.67 -3.62
CA PHE A 110 -0.25 -10.07 -3.99
C PHE A 110 0.90 -10.81 -3.29
N ASP A 111 2.12 -10.74 -3.85
CA ASP A 111 3.34 -11.30 -3.24
C ASP A 111 3.84 -10.43 -2.07
N ILE A 112 2.94 -10.03 -1.18
CA ILE A 112 3.21 -9.17 -0.05
C ILE A 112 2.57 -9.80 1.19
N GLU A 113 3.23 -9.67 2.33
CA GLU A 113 2.74 -10.15 3.61
C GLU A 113 3.00 -9.11 4.70
N ILE A 114 2.05 -8.96 5.62
CA ILE A 114 2.23 -8.13 6.82
C ILE A 114 2.59 -9.04 7.98
N LYS A 115 3.83 -9.01 8.46
CA LYS A 115 4.27 -9.72 9.66
C LYS A 115 4.06 -8.88 10.92
N ASN A 116 3.62 -9.52 12.00
CA ASN A 116 3.57 -8.89 13.32
C ASN A 116 4.89 -9.20 14.04
N ILE A 117 5.58 -8.15 14.48
CA ILE A 117 6.78 -8.23 15.31
C ILE A 117 6.36 -7.92 16.74
N LYS A 118 6.35 -8.95 17.59
CA LYS A 118 5.89 -8.86 18.99
C LYS A 118 6.55 -7.69 19.71
N ARG A 119 5.75 -6.85 20.38
CA ARG A 119 6.16 -5.63 21.10
C ARG A 119 6.82 -4.53 20.25
N ARG A 120 6.84 -4.65 18.92
CA ARG A 120 7.41 -3.61 18.03
C ARG A 120 6.42 -3.06 17.01
N GLY A 121 5.50 -3.88 16.51
CA GLY A 121 4.48 -3.45 15.54
C GLY A 121 4.43 -4.35 14.32
N TRP A 122 4.30 -3.77 13.13
CA TRP A 122 4.08 -4.52 11.90
C TRP A 122 5.13 -4.21 10.85
N LEU A 123 5.48 -5.22 10.06
CA LEU A 123 6.45 -5.14 8.99
C LEU A 123 5.81 -5.66 7.70
N LEU A 124 5.88 -4.86 6.65
CA LEU A 124 5.50 -5.28 5.31
C LEU A 124 6.71 -5.98 4.65
N ILE A 125 6.51 -7.21 4.17
CA ILE A 125 7.55 -7.99 3.51
C ILE A 125 7.07 -8.46 2.14
N LYS A 126 7.99 -8.62 1.20
CA LYS A 126 7.70 -9.31 -0.06
C LYS A 126 7.72 -10.82 0.20
N LYS A 127 6.70 -11.54 -0.27
CA LYS A 127 6.79 -13.00 -0.34
C LYS A 127 7.79 -13.35 -1.42
N SER A 128 8.88 -14.01 -1.04
CA SER A 128 9.72 -14.69 -2.02
C SER A 128 8.90 -15.84 -2.58
N THR A 129 8.39 -15.68 -3.80
CA THR A 129 7.77 -16.76 -4.56
C THR A 129 8.87 -17.79 -4.84
N GLU A 130 9.07 -18.73 -3.92
CA GLU A 130 9.81 -19.95 -4.21
C GLU A 130 9.00 -20.69 -5.26
N ARG A 131 9.38 -20.50 -6.53
CA ARG A 131 8.98 -21.38 -7.61
C ARG A 131 9.54 -22.76 -7.25
N ARG A 132 8.70 -23.63 -6.69
CA ARG A 132 8.92 -25.07 -6.82
C ARG A 132 8.79 -25.37 -8.30
N LEU A 133 9.93 -25.37 -8.98
CA LEU A 133 10.11 -26.11 -10.23
C LEU A 133 9.96 -27.59 -9.85
N ASN A 134 8.79 -28.14 -10.13
CA ASN A 134 8.58 -29.58 -10.26
C ASN A 134 8.60 -29.90 -11.76
#